data_AF-A0A359DF60-F1
#
_entry.id   AF-A0A359DF60-F1
#
_cell.length_a   1.000
_cell.length_b   1.000
_cell.length_c   1.000
_cell.angle_alpha   90.00
_cell.angle_beta   90.00
_cell.angle_gamma   90.00
#
_symmetry.space_group_name_H-M   'P 1'
#
loop_
_entity.id
_entity.type
_entity.pdbx_description
1 polymer ?
#
loop_
_entity_poly.entity_id
_entity_poly.type
_entity_poly.pdbx_seq_one_letter_code
_entity_poly.pdbx_strand_id
1 'polypeptide(L)'
;MNSLIALPQGEALASTFERWWHTQGEWVEAPNQRRSGESGVQRIRTKAQQLLYSKRQTGHLYRCWRHPLGRPTILRELQAMQALDKLGIRVPKLVYCAAQKSAGQWRALLVTEALEGFVSLEQWYASSNALRASAALNHHLLQQLAVMLSRLHLAGWQHGCLYPKHIFIKCHSARTGDWVELALLDLEKSRQRLFGAAASRHDLSQLYRHRGAMPESDWQTFVATYSSFMRALAPYAP
;
A
#
# COMPACT_ATOMS: atom_id res chain seq x y z
N MET A 1 39.98 24.13 17.76
CA MET A 1 40.29 24.62 16.41
C MET A 1 38.98 24.88 15.69
N ASN A 2 38.69 26.17 15.52
CA ASN A 2 37.50 26.70 14.88
C ASN A 2 37.54 26.43 13.38
N SER A 3 36.44 25.92 12.83
CA SER A 3 36.06 26.13 11.44
C SER A 3 34.56 26.43 11.41
N LEU A 4 34.24 27.69 11.68
CA LEU A 4 32.95 28.32 11.42
C LEU A 4 32.74 28.37 9.89
N ILE A 5 31.81 27.57 9.38
CA ILE A 5 31.19 27.87 8.09
C ILE A 5 30.06 28.85 8.40
N ALA A 6 30.30 30.12 8.09
CA ALA A 6 29.26 31.13 8.06
C ALA A 6 28.28 30.77 6.93
N LEU A 7 27.10 30.26 7.29
CA LEU A 7 25.99 30.15 6.36
C LEU A 7 25.48 31.57 6.06
N PRO A 8 25.20 31.92 4.79
CA PRO A 8 24.64 33.22 4.44
C PRO A 8 23.34 33.44 5.21
N GLN A 9 23.21 34.63 5.81
CA GLN A 9 21.98 35.08 6.46
C GLN A 9 20.87 35.17 5.40
N GLY A 10 20.00 34.15 5.32
CA GLY A 10 18.88 34.13 4.37
C GLY A 10 18.09 32.83 4.27
N GLU A 11 18.66 31.66 4.60
CA GLU A 11 17.89 30.41 4.60
C GLU A 11 17.28 30.15 5.98
N ALA A 12 16.03 30.58 6.17
CA ALA A 12 15.18 29.95 7.19
C ALA A 12 15.27 28.43 6.97
N LEU A 13 15.74 27.67 7.96
CA LEU A 13 15.86 26.20 7.89
C LEU A 13 14.57 25.64 7.28
N ALA A 14 14.65 25.22 6.02
CA ALA A 14 13.48 24.77 5.29
C ALA A 14 12.76 23.71 6.13
N SER A 15 11.44 23.87 6.31
CA SER A 15 10.67 22.94 7.14
C SER A 15 10.93 21.50 6.68
N THR A 16 10.76 20.51 7.57
CA THR A 16 10.91 19.09 7.17
C THR A 16 10.05 18.75 5.94
N PHE A 17 8.89 19.40 5.79
CA PHE A 17 8.09 19.30 4.57
C PHE A 17 8.84 19.81 3.35
N GLU A 18 9.34 21.05 3.36
CA GLU A 18 10.00 21.63 2.18
C GLU A 18 11.27 20.84 1.82
N ARG A 19 12.05 20.37 2.80
CA ARG A 19 13.20 19.48 2.54
C ARG A 19 12.80 18.22 1.76
N TRP A 20 11.75 17.53 2.24
CA TRP A 20 11.23 16.36 1.53
C TRP A 20 10.55 16.71 0.21
N TRP A 21 9.91 17.88 0.08
CA TRP A 21 9.25 18.35 -1.14
C TRP A 21 10.24 18.69 -2.26
N HIS A 22 11.42 19.19 -1.91
CA HIS A 22 12.48 19.52 -2.87
C HIS A 22 13.42 18.33 -3.19
N THR A 23 13.34 17.23 -2.44
CA THR A 23 14.14 16.03 -2.75
C THR A 23 13.75 15.48 -4.12
N GLN A 24 14.72 15.26 -5.01
CA GLN A 24 14.45 14.72 -6.34
C GLN A 24 14.79 13.23 -6.43
N GLY A 25 14.08 12.53 -7.31
CA GLY A 25 14.30 11.14 -7.63
C GLY A 25 13.83 10.84 -9.05
N GLU A 26 13.92 9.58 -9.44
CA GLU A 26 13.45 9.12 -10.74
C GLU A 26 11.92 8.99 -10.72
N TRP A 27 11.24 9.50 -11.75
CA TRP A 27 9.80 9.31 -11.89
C TRP A 27 9.48 7.86 -12.24
N VAL A 28 8.81 7.16 -11.32
CA VAL A 28 8.24 5.84 -11.59
C VAL A 28 6.80 5.97 -12.07
N GLU A 29 6.08 6.97 -11.52
CA GLU A 29 4.81 7.43 -12.06
C GLU A 29 4.90 8.94 -12.23
N ALA A 30 4.94 9.42 -13.49
CA ALA A 30 4.96 10.84 -13.78
C ALA A 30 3.69 11.53 -13.22
N PRO A 31 3.77 12.82 -12.86
CA PRO A 31 2.60 13.58 -12.41
C PRO A 31 1.45 13.45 -13.40
N ASN A 32 0.35 12.85 -12.95
CA ASN A 32 -0.85 12.69 -13.74
C ASN A 32 -1.99 13.52 -13.13
N GLN A 33 -2.75 14.21 -13.98
CA GLN A 33 -3.89 15.01 -13.56
C GLN A 33 -5.11 14.13 -13.31
N ARG A 34 -5.54 14.06 -12.05
CA ARG A 34 -6.72 13.33 -11.60
C ARG A 34 -7.34 14.06 -10.41
N ARG A 35 -8.65 13.88 -10.19
CA ARG A 35 -9.37 14.50 -9.06
C ARG A 35 -9.13 16.02 -8.90
N SER A 36 -9.04 16.74 -10.03
CA SER A 36 -8.77 18.19 -10.08
C SER A 36 -7.42 18.61 -9.51
N GLY A 37 -6.45 17.70 -9.43
CA GLY A 37 -5.08 18.00 -9.07
C GLY A 37 -4.10 17.02 -9.68
N GLU A 38 -2.88 17.01 -9.18
CA GLU A 38 -1.79 16.20 -9.69
C GLU A 38 -1.33 15.19 -8.63
N SER A 39 -0.99 13.99 -9.08
CA SER A 39 -0.36 12.96 -8.27
C SER A 39 0.75 12.31 -9.07
N GLY A 40 1.92 12.14 -8.47
CA GLY A 40 3.04 11.43 -9.07
C GLY A 40 3.88 10.74 -8.00
N VAL A 41 4.70 9.78 -8.42
CA VAL A 41 5.57 9.00 -7.54
C VAL A 41 7.00 9.03 -8.04
N GLN A 42 7.91 9.48 -7.18
CA GLN A 42 9.34 9.40 -7.40
C GLN A 42 9.97 8.27 -6.59
N ARG A 43 10.95 7.61 -7.18
CA ARG A 43 11.87 6.69 -6.51
C ARG A 43 13.12 7.46 -6.10
N ILE A 44 13.39 7.46 -4.80
CA ILE A 44 14.49 8.20 -4.18
C ILE A 44 15.44 7.21 -3.54
N ARG A 45 16.74 7.39 -3.75
CA ARG A 45 17.77 6.63 -3.04
C ARG A 45 18.44 7.53 -2.00
N THR A 46 18.40 7.12 -0.74
CA THR A 46 19.02 7.91 0.33
C THR A 46 20.54 7.77 0.31
N LYS A 47 21.25 8.63 1.07
CA LYS A 47 22.70 8.51 1.26
C LYS A 47 23.10 7.15 1.86
N ALA A 48 22.25 6.58 2.71
CA ALA A 48 22.43 5.25 3.29
C ALA A 48 22.01 4.10 2.34
N GLN A 49 21.86 4.38 1.04
CA GLN A 49 21.49 3.40 0.00
C GLN A 49 20.09 2.78 0.14
N GLN A 50 19.27 3.23 1.09
CA GLN A 50 17.89 2.80 1.25
C GLN A 50 17.03 3.34 0.09
N LEU A 51 16.21 2.47 -0.51
CA LEU A 51 15.26 2.83 -1.56
C LEU A 51 13.91 3.26 -0.97
N LEU A 52 13.44 4.44 -1.38
CA LEU A 52 12.19 5.05 -0.94
C LEU A 52 11.29 5.39 -2.12
N TYR A 53 9.98 5.36 -1.90
CA TYR A 53 8.98 5.91 -2.80
C TYR A 53 8.35 7.16 -2.19
N SER A 54 8.36 8.25 -2.94
CA SER A 54 7.81 9.55 -2.57
C SER A 54 6.63 9.89 -3.47
N LYS A 55 5.43 9.65 -2.96
CA LYS A 55 4.18 10.04 -3.61
C LYS A 55 3.90 11.50 -3.26
N ARG A 56 3.79 12.34 -4.27
CA ARG A 56 3.55 13.78 -4.13
C ARG A 56 2.23 14.15 -4.78
N GLN A 57 1.50 15.04 -4.13
CA GLN A 57 0.22 15.50 -4.61
C GLN A 57 0.06 17.00 -4.46
N THR A 58 -0.50 17.62 -5.50
CA THR A 58 -0.83 19.04 -5.52
C THR A 58 -2.28 19.20 -5.91
N GLY A 59 -3.12 19.77 -5.04
CA GLY A 59 -4.55 19.95 -5.32
C GLY A 59 -5.35 18.65 -5.51
N HIS A 60 -4.76 17.46 -5.30
CA HIS A 60 -5.43 16.17 -5.52
C HIS A 60 -6.27 15.77 -4.30
N LEU A 61 -7.58 16.02 -4.38
CA LEU A 61 -8.49 15.93 -3.24
C LEU A 61 -9.51 14.79 -3.37
N TYR A 62 -9.96 14.27 -2.24
CA TYR A 62 -11.23 13.54 -2.15
C TYR A 62 -12.23 14.36 -1.34
N ARG A 63 -13.52 14.17 -1.62
CA ARG A 63 -14.62 14.75 -0.85
C ARG A 63 -15.41 13.66 -0.15
N CYS A 64 -15.86 13.97 1.06
CA CYS A 64 -16.79 13.14 1.83
C CYS A 64 -17.61 14.05 2.76
N TRP A 65 -18.62 13.51 3.42
CA TRP A 65 -19.46 14.27 4.37
C TRP A 65 -18.66 15.01 5.45
N ARG A 66 -17.55 14.43 5.94
CA ARG A 66 -16.67 15.08 6.92
C ARG A 66 -15.75 16.15 6.32
N HIS A 67 -15.54 16.13 5.00
CA HIS A 67 -14.63 17.00 4.26
C HIS A 67 -15.29 17.48 2.96
N PRO A 68 -16.36 18.30 3.04
CA PRO A 68 -17.10 18.75 1.86
C PRO A 68 -16.26 19.63 0.93
N LEU A 69 -15.35 20.43 1.51
CA LEU A 69 -14.39 21.26 0.76
C LEU A 69 -13.18 20.47 0.23
N GLY A 70 -13.14 19.17 0.47
CA GLY A 70 -12.08 18.29 0.02
C GLY A 70 -10.89 18.21 0.97
N ARG A 71 -10.20 17.07 0.95
CA ARG A 71 -8.98 16.79 1.71
C ARG A 71 -7.98 16.04 0.83
N PRO A 72 -6.65 16.22 1.02
CA PRO A 72 -5.65 15.50 0.23
C PRO A 72 -5.82 13.99 0.33
N THR A 73 -5.79 13.30 -0.81
CA THR A 73 -5.93 11.83 -0.84
C THR A 73 -4.81 11.10 -0.11
N ILE A 74 -3.60 11.65 -0.07
CA ILE A 74 -2.50 11.11 0.74
C ILE A 74 -2.90 10.94 2.21
N LEU A 75 -3.70 11.85 2.79
CA LEU A 75 -4.12 11.70 4.18
C LEU A 75 -5.10 10.54 4.40
N ARG A 76 -5.88 10.20 3.37
CA ARG A 76 -6.74 9.01 3.38
C ARG A 76 -5.92 7.74 3.23
N GLU A 77 -4.92 7.76 2.36
CA GLU A 77 -3.98 6.65 2.18
C GLU A 77 -3.20 6.38 3.47
N LEU A 78 -2.69 7.43 4.13
CA LEU A 78 -2.05 7.33 5.44
C LEU A 78 -2.96 6.68 6.49
N GLN A 79 -4.22 7.12 6.57
CA GLN A 79 -5.19 6.55 7.53
C GLN A 79 -5.40 5.06 7.29
N ALA A 80 -5.50 4.63 6.02
CA ALA A 80 -5.61 3.23 5.68
C ALA A 80 -4.34 2.46 6.04
N MET A 81 -3.15 2.97 5.70
CA MET A 81 -1.87 2.33 6.06
C MET A 81 -1.76 2.09 7.57
N GLN A 82 -2.03 3.12 8.38
CA GLN A 82 -1.98 3.03 9.84
C GLN A 82 -3.00 2.04 10.40
N ALA A 83 -4.17 1.93 9.79
CA ALA A 83 -5.19 0.99 10.24
C ALA A 83 -4.83 -0.45 9.86
N LEU A 84 -4.32 -0.68 8.65
CA LEU A 84 -3.87 -2.01 8.20
C LEU A 84 -2.69 -2.51 9.04
N ASP A 85 -1.73 -1.63 9.35
CA ASP A 85 -0.59 -1.96 10.22
C ASP A 85 -1.06 -2.44 11.61
N LYS A 86 -2.04 -1.76 12.21
CA LYS A 86 -2.67 -2.18 13.48
C LYS A 86 -3.42 -3.52 13.39
N LEU A 87 -3.87 -3.92 12.20
CA LEU A 87 -4.47 -5.23 11.94
C LEU A 87 -3.43 -6.33 11.69
N GLY A 88 -2.14 -6.01 11.79
CA GLY A 88 -1.06 -6.92 11.43
C GLY A 88 -0.99 -7.20 9.92
N ILE A 89 -1.58 -6.32 9.11
CA ILE A 89 -1.49 -6.39 7.65
C ILE A 89 -0.33 -5.49 7.22
N ARG A 90 0.72 -6.11 6.67
CA ARG A 90 1.89 -5.37 6.24
C ARG A 90 1.55 -4.42 5.09
N VAL A 91 2.05 -3.20 5.22
CA VAL A 91 2.06 -2.14 4.22
C VAL A 91 3.49 -1.59 4.13
N PRO A 92 3.85 -0.82 3.09
CA PRO A 92 5.14 -0.14 3.05
C PRO A 92 5.38 0.69 4.31
N LYS A 93 6.58 0.57 4.91
CA LYS A 93 6.89 1.29 6.14
C LYS A 93 6.90 2.79 5.88
N LEU A 94 6.16 3.54 6.70
CA LEU A 94 6.06 4.99 6.60
C LEU A 94 7.36 5.64 7.07
N VAL A 95 7.97 6.47 6.22
CA VAL A 95 9.13 7.30 6.56
C VAL A 95 8.71 8.72 6.90
N TYR A 96 7.81 9.28 6.10
CA TYR A 96 7.32 10.64 6.29
C TYR A 96 5.95 10.81 5.63
N CYS A 97 5.03 11.51 6.29
CA CYS A 97 3.81 11.97 5.64
C CYS A 97 3.39 13.32 6.20
N ALA A 98 3.03 14.24 5.33
CA ALA A 98 2.51 15.53 5.71
C ALA A 98 1.65 16.12 4.59
N ALA A 99 0.73 17.00 4.97
CA ALA A 99 -0.03 17.82 4.05
C ALA A 99 -0.07 19.25 4.58
N GLN A 100 0.17 20.22 3.70
CA GLN A 100 0.11 21.63 4.01
C GLN A 100 -0.71 22.35 2.96
N LYS A 101 -1.37 23.42 3.36
CA LYS A 101 -2.10 24.31 2.46
C LYS A 101 -1.33 25.62 2.39
N SER A 102 -0.88 25.99 1.20
CA SER A 102 -0.18 27.27 0.95
C SER A 102 -0.89 28.00 -0.18
N ALA A 103 -1.16 29.30 -0.01
CA ALA A 103 -1.88 30.14 -0.97
C ALA A 103 -3.18 29.48 -1.51
N GLY A 104 -3.95 28.81 -0.65
CA GLY A 104 -5.19 28.15 -1.03
C GLY A 104 -5.03 26.75 -1.66
N GLN A 105 -3.82 26.34 -2.03
CA GLN A 105 -3.54 25.07 -2.68
C GLN A 105 -2.94 24.04 -1.71
N TRP A 106 -3.45 22.82 -1.76
CA TRP A 106 -2.90 21.70 -0.99
C TRP A 106 -1.64 21.14 -1.65
N ARG A 107 -0.60 20.92 -0.85
CA ARG A 107 0.56 20.08 -1.17
C ARG A 107 0.62 18.95 -0.14
N ALA A 108 0.73 17.71 -0.59
CA ALA A 108 0.82 16.55 0.29
C ALA A 108 1.91 15.59 -0.18
N LEU A 109 2.57 14.96 0.78
CA LEU A 109 3.66 14.04 0.55
C LEU A 109 3.49 12.80 1.41
N LEU A 110 3.74 11.64 0.81
CA LEU A 110 3.80 10.34 1.46
C LEU A 110 5.08 9.64 1.01
N VAL A 111 5.99 9.43 1.94
CA VAL A 111 7.28 8.78 1.72
C VAL A 111 7.29 7.45 2.47
N THR A 112 7.58 6.39 1.73
CA THR A 112 7.58 5.02 2.24
C THR A 112 8.84 4.27 1.82
N GLU A 113 9.24 3.27 2.60
CA GLU A 113 10.30 2.35 2.22
C GLU A 113 9.84 1.46 1.05
N ALA A 114 10.74 1.13 0.13
CA ALA A 114 10.47 0.14 -0.89
C ALA A 114 10.28 -1.25 -0.29
N LEU A 115 9.39 -2.05 -0.88
CA LEU A 115 9.22 -3.46 -0.51
C LEU A 115 10.26 -4.32 -1.23
N GLU A 116 11.52 -4.20 -0.78
CA GLU A 116 12.64 -4.92 -1.39
C GLU A 116 12.51 -6.44 -1.26
N GLY A 117 12.70 -7.14 -2.38
CA GLY A 117 12.57 -8.59 -2.48
C GLY A 117 11.12 -9.10 -2.58
N PHE A 118 10.14 -8.20 -2.67
CA PHE A 118 8.76 -8.60 -2.97
C PHE A 118 8.50 -8.61 -4.49
N VAL A 119 7.66 -9.53 -4.93
CA VAL A 119 7.06 -9.57 -6.28
C VAL A 119 5.55 -9.44 -6.16
N SER A 120 4.88 -8.86 -7.15
CA SER A 120 3.42 -8.78 -7.10
C SER A 120 2.77 -10.16 -7.33
N LEU A 121 1.53 -10.36 -6.87
CA LEU A 121 0.74 -11.57 -7.14
C LEU A 121 0.54 -11.76 -8.65
N GLU A 122 0.42 -10.67 -9.41
CA GLU A 122 0.40 -10.71 -10.88
C GLU A 122 1.70 -11.32 -11.44
N GLN A 123 2.86 -10.84 -10.99
CA GLN A 123 4.17 -11.36 -11.41
C GLN A 123 4.40 -12.80 -10.93
N TRP A 124 3.94 -13.14 -9.73
CA TRP A 124 4.01 -14.50 -9.19
C TRP A 124 3.34 -15.51 -10.11
N TYR A 125 2.15 -15.19 -10.62
CA TYR A 125 1.44 -16.06 -11.55
C TYR A 125 1.92 -15.95 -13.01
N ALA A 126 2.45 -14.80 -13.41
CA ALA A 126 3.01 -14.61 -14.76
C ALA A 126 4.38 -15.29 -14.95
N SER A 127 5.11 -15.57 -13.88
CA SER A 127 6.45 -16.15 -13.95
C SER A 127 6.44 -17.68 -13.93
N SER A 128 7.34 -18.28 -14.72
CA SER A 128 7.73 -19.70 -14.61
C SER A 128 8.65 -19.92 -13.40
N ASN A 129 8.28 -19.39 -12.24
CA ASN A 129 9.11 -19.44 -11.04
C ASN A 129 9.17 -20.88 -10.50
N ALA A 130 10.38 -21.42 -10.34
CA ALA A 130 10.60 -22.75 -9.76
C ALA A 130 10.01 -22.88 -8.34
N LEU A 131 9.94 -21.78 -7.57
CA LEU A 131 9.30 -21.76 -6.26
C LEU A 131 7.78 -21.98 -6.35
N ARG A 132 7.13 -21.54 -7.44
CA ARG A 132 5.70 -21.84 -7.70
C ARG A 132 5.48 -23.33 -7.99
N ALA A 133 6.50 -24.05 -8.47
CA ALA A 133 6.40 -25.50 -8.69
C ALA A 133 6.25 -26.27 -7.36
N SER A 134 6.58 -25.66 -6.22
CA SER A 134 6.25 -26.21 -4.90
C SER A 134 4.76 -26.01 -4.60
N ALA A 135 3.97 -27.08 -4.74
CA ALA A 135 2.55 -27.07 -4.40
C ALA A 135 2.29 -26.65 -2.93
N ALA A 136 3.20 -27.03 -2.02
CA ALA A 136 3.11 -26.68 -0.60
C ALA A 136 3.26 -25.17 -0.37
N LEU A 137 4.24 -24.54 -1.03
CA LEU A 137 4.47 -23.09 -0.90
C LEU A 137 3.30 -22.29 -1.49
N ASN A 138 2.80 -22.71 -2.64
CA ASN A 138 1.63 -22.07 -3.25
C ASN A 138 0.38 -22.21 -2.37
N HIS A 139 0.16 -23.38 -1.77
CA HIS A 139 -0.94 -23.56 -0.81
C HIS A 139 -0.79 -22.65 0.41
N HIS A 140 0.42 -22.53 0.96
CA HIS A 140 0.69 -21.62 2.09
C HIS A 140 0.45 -20.15 1.72
N LEU A 141 0.84 -19.73 0.51
CA LEU A 141 0.53 -18.41 -0.04
C LEU A 141 -0.98 -18.13 -0.08
N LEU A 142 -1.78 -19.05 -0.63
CA LEU A 142 -3.23 -18.89 -0.72
C LEU A 142 -3.87 -18.80 0.67
N GLN A 143 -3.36 -19.58 1.63
CA GLN A 143 -3.80 -19.49 3.03
C GLN A 143 -3.47 -18.13 3.66
N GLN A 144 -2.23 -17.64 3.53
CA GLN A 144 -1.84 -16.32 4.06
C GLN A 144 -2.64 -15.20 3.40
N LEU A 145 -2.92 -15.30 2.09
CA LEU A 145 -3.73 -14.33 1.36
C LEU A 145 -5.18 -14.31 1.86
N ALA A 146 -5.76 -15.49 2.09
CA ALA A 146 -7.07 -15.64 2.68
C ALA A 146 -7.14 -15.02 4.09
N VAL A 147 -6.14 -15.28 4.95
CA VAL A 147 -6.06 -14.70 6.30
C VAL A 147 -5.97 -13.17 6.24
N MET A 148 -5.04 -12.64 5.45
CA MET A 148 -4.83 -11.20 5.31
C MET A 148 -6.10 -10.47 4.86
N LEU A 149 -6.76 -10.96 3.81
CA LEU A 149 -7.97 -10.33 3.28
C LEU A 149 -9.18 -10.54 4.21
N SER A 150 -9.24 -11.66 4.94
CA SER A 150 -10.29 -11.85 5.95
C SER A 150 -10.16 -10.83 7.06
N ARG A 151 -8.94 -10.61 7.59
CA ARG A 151 -8.68 -9.58 8.60
C ARG A 151 -9.05 -8.18 8.11
N LEU A 152 -8.67 -7.84 6.87
CA LEU A 152 -9.00 -6.57 6.24
C LEU A 152 -10.52 -6.35 6.23
N HIS A 153 -11.26 -7.31 5.67
CA HIS A 153 -12.69 -7.18 5.47
C HIS A 153 -13.48 -7.26 6.79
N LEU A 154 -13.09 -8.12 7.74
CA LEU A 154 -13.73 -8.22 9.05
C LEU A 154 -13.58 -6.94 9.87
N ALA A 155 -12.48 -6.22 9.71
CA ALA A 155 -12.28 -4.89 10.32
C ALA A 155 -13.04 -3.76 9.57
N GLY A 156 -13.96 -4.10 8.66
CA GLY A 156 -14.74 -3.16 7.86
C GLY A 156 -13.94 -2.44 6.77
N TRP A 157 -12.65 -2.74 6.59
CA TRP A 157 -11.84 -2.09 5.57
C TRP A 157 -12.07 -2.71 4.20
N GLN A 158 -12.39 -1.86 3.23
CA GLN A 158 -12.36 -2.17 1.82
C GLN A 158 -11.12 -1.52 1.21
N HIS A 159 -10.28 -2.27 0.51
CA HIS A 159 -9.18 -1.76 -0.32
C HIS A 159 -9.67 -0.87 -1.46
N GLY A 160 -10.71 -1.28 -2.19
CA GLY A 160 -11.36 -0.49 -3.24
C GLY A 160 -10.66 -0.45 -4.59
N CYS A 161 -9.55 -1.16 -4.73
CA CYS A 161 -8.79 -1.35 -5.97
C CYS A 161 -7.93 -2.62 -5.88
N LEU A 162 -8.50 -3.72 -5.37
CA LEU A 162 -7.74 -4.91 -5.01
C LEU A 162 -7.37 -5.72 -6.26
N TYR A 163 -6.31 -5.31 -6.95
CA TYR A 163 -5.78 -6.02 -8.12
C TYR A 163 -4.53 -6.82 -7.72
N PRO A 164 -4.21 -7.93 -8.41
CA PRO A 164 -3.02 -8.73 -8.08
C PRO A 164 -1.71 -7.94 -8.07
N LYS A 165 -1.59 -6.90 -8.90
CA LYS A 165 -0.41 -6.02 -8.91
C LYS A 165 -0.22 -5.18 -7.62
N HIS A 166 -1.22 -5.13 -6.75
CA HIS A 166 -1.18 -4.41 -5.47
C HIS A 166 -1.00 -5.34 -4.25
N ILE A 167 -0.95 -6.65 -4.49
CA ILE A 167 -0.67 -7.66 -3.48
C ILE A 167 0.77 -8.13 -3.71
N PHE A 168 1.63 -7.94 -2.73
CA PHE A 168 3.06 -8.22 -2.84
C PHE A 168 3.43 -9.43 -1.99
N ILE A 169 4.30 -10.28 -2.53
CA ILE A 169 4.71 -11.57 -1.98
C ILE A 169 6.22 -11.59 -1.84
N LYS A 170 6.72 -12.00 -0.69
CA LYS A 170 8.13 -12.34 -0.50
C LYS A 170 8.23 -13.74 0.08
N CYS A 171 8.93 -14.62 -0.61
CA CYS A 171 9.15 -15.98 -0.16
C CYS A 171 10.49 -16.07 0.56
N HIS A 172 10.51 -16.91 1.58
CA HIS A 172 11.71 -17.22 2.35
C HIS A 172 11.88 -18.73 2.37
N SER A 173 13.12 -19.18 2.19
CA SER A 173 13.48 -20.58 2.37
C SER A 173 14.40 -20.70 3.57
N ALA A 174 14.04 -21.57 4.51
CA ALA A 174 14.80 -21.84 5.72
C ALA A 174 14.84 -23.34 5.99
N ARG A 175 15.81 -23.78 6.79
CA ARG A 175 15.94 -25.20 7.19
C ARG A 175 14.70 -25.74 7.91
N THR A 176 13.93 -24.86 8.54
CA THR A 176 12.70 -25.17 9.28
C THR A 176 11.45 -25.19 8.40
N GLY A 177 11.58 -24.90 7.10
CA GLY A 177 10.47 -24.81 6.15
C GLY A 177 10.41 -23.46 5.45
N ASP A 178 9.78 -23.46 4.28
CA ASP A 178 9.52 -22.26 3.51
C ASP A 178 8.31 -21.51 4.08
N TRP A 179 8.35 -20.19 4.03
CA TRP A 179 7.24 -19.34 4.46
C TRP A 179 7.13 -18.10 3.58
N VAL A 180 5.99 -17.43 3.65
CA VAL A 180 5.70 -16.27 2.80
C VAL A 180 5.24 -15.06 3.60
N GLU A 181 5.65 -13.90 3.10
CA GLU A 181 5.19 -12.59 3.54
C GLU A 181 4.27 -12.01 2.50
N LEU A 182 3.17 -11.42 2.97
CA LEU A 182 2.28 -10.62 2.14
C LEU A 182 2.34 -9.16 2.56
N ALA A 183 2.20 -8.26 1.60
CA ALA A 183 2.02 -6.84 1.82
C ALA A 183 0.96 -6.27 0.86
N LEU A 184 0.21 -5.26 1.29
CA LEU A 184 -0.76 -4.54 0.47
C LEU A 184 -0.26 -3.13 0.14
N LEU A 185 -0.51 -2.70 -1.11
CA LEU A 185 -0.14 -1.38 -1.64
C LEU A 185 -1.32 -0.71 -2.30
N ASP A 186 -1.16 0.58 -2.63
CA ASP A 186 -2.18 1.42 -3.28
C ASP A 186 -3.48 1.49 -2.47
N LEU A 187 -3.38 2.15 -1.32
CA LEU A 187 -4.50 2.32 -0.40
C LEU A 187 -5.26 3.64 -0.64
N GLU A 188 -5.03 4.32 -1.77
CA GLU A 188 -5.66 5.60 -2.08
C GLU A 188 -7.20 5.50 -2.10
N LYS A 189 -7.72 4.36 -2.57
CA LYS A 189 -9.17 4.08 -2.63
C LYS A 189 -9.69 3.34 -1.41
N SER A 190 -8.84 3.02 -0.44
CA SER A 190 -9.22 2.28 0.76
C SER A 190 -10.20 3.09 1.60
N ARG A 191 -11.18 2.41 2.21
CA ARG A 191 -12.25 3.04 3.01
C ARG A 191 -12.92 2.04 3.95
N GLN A 192 -13.48 2.58 5.01
CA GLN A 192 -14.32 1.86 5.96
C GLN A 192 -15.74 1.62 5.40
N ARG A 193 -16.28 0.44 5.73
CA ARG A 193 -17.64 -0.02 5.45
C ARG A 193 -18.26 -0.51 6.75
N LEU A 194 -19.59 -0.44 6.82
CA LEU A 194 -20.33 -0.85 8.02
C LEU A 194 -20.25 -2.35 8.31
N PHE A 195 -20.12 -3.18 7.27
CA PHE A 195 -20.12 -4.63 7.40
C PHE A 195 -18.99 -5.23 6.57
N GLY A 196 -18.38 -6.31 7.08
CA GLY A 196 -17.31 -6.99 6.36
C GLY A 196 -17.74 -7.59 5.02
N ALA A 197 -18.98 -8.05 4.89
CA ALA A 197 -19.53 -8.49 3.61
C ALA A 197 -19.61 -7.33 2.58
N ALA A 198 -19.92 -6.11 3.03
CA ALA A 198 -19.94 -4.94 2.17
C ALA A 198 -18.53 -4.50 1.77
N ALA A 199 -17.54 -4.70 2.65
CA ALA A 199 -16.13 -4.49 2.35
C ALA A 199 -15.60 -5.50 1.32
N SER A 200 -15.89 -6.79 1.50
CA SER A 200 -15.31 -7.86 0.69
C SER A 200 -15.87 -7.93 -0.73
N ARG A 201 -17.17 -7.70 -0.92
CA ARG A 201 -17.86 -7.96 -2.21
C ARG A 201 -17.17 -7.31 -3.40
N HIS A 202 -16.83 -6.02 -3.28
CA HIS A 202 -16.20 -5.29 -4.39
C HIS A 202 -14.76 -5.74 -4.60
N ASP A 203 -14.00 -5.93 -3.52
CA ASP A 203 -12.59 -6.26 -3.57
C ASP A 203 -12.36 -7.67 -4.13
N LEU A 204 -13.13 -8.66 -3.67
CA LEU A 204 -13.05 -10.03 -4.21
C LEU A 204 -13.52 -10.11 -5.66
N SER A 205 -14.56 -9.34 -6.03
CA SER A 205 -15.00 -9.25 -7.43
C SER A 205 -13.92 -8.64 -8.32
N GLN A 206 -13.21 -7.61 -7.85
CA GLN A 206 -12.07 -7.03 -8.55
C GLN A 206 -10.92 -8.01 -8.68
N LEU A 207 -10.53 -8.66 -7.57
CA LEU A 207 -9.43 -9.61 -7.56
C LEU A 207 -9.69 -10.76 -8.55
N TYR A 208 -10.89 -11.33 -8.55
CA TYR A 208 -11.25 -12.41 -9.49
C TYR A 208 -11.18 -11.98 -10.95
N ARG A 209 -11.75 -10.81 -11.29
CA ARG A 209 -11.79 -10.31 -12.67
C ARG A 209 -10.39 -10.01 -13.21
N HIS A 210 -9.49 -9.58 -12.33
CA HIS A 210 -8.12 -9.19 -12.69
C HIS A 210 -7.08 -10.26 -12.30
N ARG A 211 -7.51 -11.50 -11.97
CA ARG A 211 -6.62 -12.56 -11.47
C ARG A 211 -5.52 -13.01 -12.42
N GLY A 212 -5.61 -12.61 -13.69
CA GLY A 212 -4.59 -12.89 -14.70
C GLY A 212 -4.38 -14.39 -14.89
N ALA A 213 -3.13 -14.84 -14.76
CA ALA A 213 -2.74 -16.24 -14.94
C ALA A 213 -3.02 -17.15 -13.73
N MET A 214 -3.68 -16.66 -12.66
CA MET A 214 -4.07 -17.49 -11.54
C MET A 214 -5.05 -18.60 -11.99
N PRO A 215 -4.70 -19.88 -11.78
CA PRO A 215 -5.59 -20.99 -12.11
C PRO A 215 -6.88 -20.96 -11.32
N GLU A 216 -7.96 -21.50 -11.89
CA GLU A 216 -9.25 -21.58 -11.20
C GLU A 216 -9.18 -22.44 -9.92
N SER A 217 -8.34 -23.48 -9.90
CA SER A 217 -8.10 -24.31 -8.72
C SER A 217 -7.53 -23.52 -7.53
N ASP A 218 -6.61 -22.59 -7.82
CA ASP A 218 -5.99 -21.73 -6.80
C ASP A 218 -7.02 -20.72 -6.28
N TRP A 219 -7.81 -20.14 -7.18
CA TRP A 219 -8.91 -19.25 -6.81
C TRP A 219 -9.92 -19.96 -5.89
N GLN A 220 -10.34 -21.18 -6.25
CA GLN A 220 -11.27 -21.97 -5.44
C GLN A 220 -10.67 -22.29 -4.05
N THR A 221 -9.39 -22.67 -4.01
CA THR A 221 -8.66 -22.92 -2.75
C THR A 221 -8.61 -21.67 -1.87
N PHE A 222 -8.28 -20.51 -2.46
CA PHE A 222 -8.31 -19.22 -1.79
C PHE A 222 -9.70 -18.89 -1.25
N VAL A 223 -10.75 -18.98 -2.07
CA VAL A 223 -12.13 -18.65 -1.68
C VAL A 223 -12.63 -19.58 -0.56
N ALA A 224 -12.36 -20.88 -0.64
CA ALA A 224 -12.74 -21.84 0.40
C ALA A 224 -12.08 -21.50 1.74
N THR A 225 -10.77 -21.21 1.70
CA THR A 225 -10.00 -20.83 2.90
C THR A 225 -10.48 -19.49 3.46
N TYR A 226 -10.65 -18.49 2.61
CA TYR A 226 -11.16 -17.16 2.96
C TYR A 226 -12.55 -17.26 3.61
N SER A 227 -13.47 -18.02 3.02
CA SER A 227 -14.82 -18.21 3.55
C SER A 227 -14.81 -18.93 4.91
N SER A 228 -13.87 -19.86 5.12
CA SER A 228 -13.67 -20.50 6.41
C SER A 228 -13.25 -19.49 7.48
N PHE A 229 -12.23 -18.67 7.20
CA PHE A 229 -11.77 -17.62 8.13
C PHE A 229 -12.84 -16.55 8.41
N MET A 230 -13.55 -16.09 7.38
CA MET A 230 -14.65 -15.13 7.55
C MET A 230 -15.71 -15.67 8.50
N ARG A 231 -16.09 -16.96 8.40
CA ARG A 231 -17.06 -17.58 9.33
C ARG A 231 -16.50 -17.76 10.73
N ALA A 232 -15.25 -18.21 10.85
CA ALA A 232 -14.62 -18.48 12.15
C ALA A 232 -14.38 -17.19 12.97
N LEU A 233 -14.05 -16.08 12.29
CA LEU A 233 -13.68 -14.83 12.93
C LEU A 233 -14.80 -13.79 12.97
N ALA A 234 -15.89 -13.96 12.22
CA ALA A 234 -17.05 -13.06 12.25
C ALA A 234 -17.58 -12.76 13.66
N PRO A 235 -17.68 -13.72 14.60
CA PRO A 235 -18.15 -13.44 15.96
C PRO A 235 -17.24 -12.51 16.77
N TYR A 236 -15.99 -12.32 16.35
CA TYR A 236 -14.97 -11.51 17.04
C TYR A 236 -14.65 -10.21 16.29
N ALA A 237 -15.40 -9.90 15.23
CA ALA A 237 -15.22 -8.66 14.48
C ALA A 237 -15.66 -7.47 15.35
N PRO A 238 -14.90 -6.36 15.33
CA PRO A 238 -15.19 -5.16 16.14
C PRO A 238 -16.42 -4.38 15.68
#